data_AF-A0A1Q4GQ09-F1
#
_entry.id   AF-A0A1Q4GQ09-F1
#
_cell.length_a   1.000
_cell.length_b   1.000
_cell.length_c   1.000
_cell.angle_alpha   90.00
_cell.angle_beta   90.00
_cell.angle_gamma   90.00
#
_symmetry.space_group_name_H-M   'P 1'
#
loop_
_entity.id
_entity.type
_entity.pdbx_description
1 polymer ?
#
loop_
_entity_poly.entity_id
_entity_poly.type
_entity_poly.pdbx_seq_one_letter_code
_entity_poly.pdbx_strand_id
1 'polypeptide(L)' 'MYLVPAFLFAAFASLFYVPGFLDMPLALLTPRQLVSQALFAVFALIALAALARSIELDPVWPWRPGFRRALDRLLRRTP' A
#
# COMPACT_ATOMS: atom_id res chain seq x y z
N MET A 1 -3.54 11.52 6.33
CA MET A 1 -2.32 10.95 5.76
C MET A 1 -2.60 9.50 5.40
N TYR A 2 -2.63 9.17 4.11
CA TYR A 2 -2.98 7.84 3.60
C TYR A 2 -1.75 6.97 3.27
N LEU A 3 -0.57 7.58 3.14
CA LEU A 3 0.68 6.88 2.85
C LEU A 3 1.05 5.85 3.92
N VAL A 4 0.92 6.24 5.19
CA VAL A 4 1.24 5.36 6.33
C VAL A 4 0.31 4.14 6.35
N PRO A 5 -1.03 4.29 6.29
CA PRO A 5 -1.93 3.15 6.10
C PRO A 5 -1.56 2.27 4.91
N ALA A 6 -1.24 2.85 3.75
CA ALA A 6 -0.88 2.09 2.56
C ALA A 6 0.32 1.16 2.81
N PHE A 7 1.37 1.68 3.46
CA PHE A 7 2.54 0.89 3.80
C PHE A 7 2.25 -0.19 4.84
N LEU A 8 1.48 0.14 5.88
CA LEU A 8 1.10 -0.81 6.93
C LEU A 8 0.26 -1.97 6.37
N PHE A 9 -0.72 -1.67 5.52
CA PHE A 9 -1.54 -2.70 4.88
C PHE A 9 -0.73 -3.55 3.90
N ALA A 10 0.22 -2.96 3.17
CA ALA A 10 1.11 -3.72 2.29
C ALA A 10 2.00 -4.68 3.09
N ALA A 11 2.60 -4.23 4.20
CA ALA A 11 3.38 -5.07 5.09
C ALA A 11 2.50 -6.19 5.69
N PHE A 12 1.28 -5.86 6.12
CA PHE A 12 0.36 -6.84 6.68
C PHE A 12 -0.10 -7.86 5.63
N ALA A 13 -0.38 -7.43 4.40
CA ALA A 13 -0.71 -8.32 3.28
C ALA A 13 0.37 -9.37 3.07
N SER A 14 1.65 -8.97 3.12
CA SER A 14 2.78 -9.88 2.90
C SER A 14 2.81 -11.09 3.85
N LEU A 15 2.25 -10.95 5.07
CA LEU A 15 2.14 -12.06 6.04
C LEU A 15 1.22 -13.19 5.58
N PHE A 16 0.31 -12.92 4.65
CA PHE A 16 -0.67 -13.87 4.14
C PHE A 16 -0.34 -14.37 2.72
N TYR A 17 0.76 -13.91 2.14
CA TYR A 17 1.16 -14.31 0.79
C TYR A 17 1.42 -15.82 0.74
N VAL A 18 0.77 -16.51 -0.21
CA VAL A 18 1.00 -17.93 -0.49
C VAL A 18 1.85 -18.05 -1.76
N PRO A 19 3.13 -18.44 -1.66
CA PRO A 19 4.00 -18.58 -2.83
C PRO A 19 3.48 -19.65 -3.79
N GLY A 20 3.53 -19.36 -5.10
CA GLY A 20 3.10 -20.30 -6.14
C GLY A 20 1.61 -20.67 -6.08
N PHE A 21 0.77 -19.88 -5.39
CA PHE A 21 -0.65 -20.19 -5.24
C PHE A 21 -1.37 -20.39 -6.59
N LEU A 22 -1.02 -19.58 -7.59
CA LEU A 22 -1.62 -19.67 -8.93
C LEU A 22 -1.17 -20.90 -9.71
N ASP A 23 -0.05 -21.51 -9.30
CA ASP A 23 0.51 -22.71 -9.93
C ASP A 23 0.00 -24.01 -9.25
N MET A 24 -0.70 -23.89 -8.10
CA MET A 24 -1.23 -25.04 -7.38
C MET A 24 -2.52 -25.55 -8.03
N PRO A 25 -2.65 -26.86 -8.27
CA PRO A 25 -3.90 -27.43 -8.74
C PRO A 25 -4.97 -27.33 -7.64
N LEU A 26 -6.20 -26.98 -8.02
CA LEU A 26 -7.31 -26.73 -7.08
C LEU A 26 -7.58 -27.92 -6.13
N ALA A 27 -7.38 -29.15 -6.61
CA ALA A 27 -7.58 -30.37 -5.82
C ALA A 27 -6.59 -30.52 -4.65
N LEU A 28 -5.46 -29.82 -4.68
CA LEU A 28 -4.43 -29.86 -3.64
C LEU A 28 -4.50 -28.63 -2.70
N LEU A 29 -5.41 -27.68 -2.94
CA LEU A 29 -5.53 -26.48 -2.11
C LEU A 29 -6.14 -26.82 -0.75
N THR A 30 -5.42 -26.44 0.30
CA THR A 30 -5.94 -26.53 1.67
C THR A 30 -6.84 -25.31 1.98
N PRO A 31 -7.85 -25.47 2.85
CA PRO A 31 -8.67 -24.33 3.30
C PRO A 31 -7.85 -23.18 3.88
N ARG A 32 -6.75 -23.49 4.58
CA ARG A 32 -5.82 -22.48 5.12
C ARG A 32 -5.18 -21.64 4.02
N GLN A 33 -4.74 -22.25 2.93
CA GLN A 33 -4.12 -21.53 1.80
C GLN A 33 -5.14 -20.63 1.11
N LEU A 34 -6.38 -21.10 0.93
CA LEU A 34 -7.48 -20.29 0.39
C LEU A 34 -7.76 -19.06 1.25
N VAL A 35 -7.90 -19.24 2.56
CA VAL A 35 -8.14 -18.12 3.49
C VAL A 35 -6.95 -17.16 3.50
N SER A 36 -5.71 -17.67 3.52
CA SER A 36 -4.51 -16.83 3.51
C SER A 36 -4.45 -16.02 2.21
N GLN A 37 -4.65 -16.64 1.05
CA GLN A 37 -4.63 -15.93 -0.22
C GLN A 37 -5.77 -14.89 -0.33
N ALA A 38 -6.96 -15.19 0.20
CA ALA A 38 -8.05 -14.22 0.25
C ALA A 38 -7.70 -13.01 1.12
N LEU A 39 -7.11 -13.23 2.30
CA LEU A 39 -6.64 -12.15 3.18
C LEU A 39 -5.54 -11.33 2.50
N PHE A 40 -4.57 -11.98 1.86
CA PHE A 40 -3.54 -11.32 1.06
C PHE A 40 -4.18 -10.37 0.03
N ALA A 41 -5.13 -10.88 -0.76
CA ALA A 41 -5.79 -10.09 -1.80
C ALA A 41 -6.55 -8.88 -1.20
N VAL A 42 -7.31 -9.09 -0.13
CA VAL A 42 -8.05 -8.00 0.55
C VAL A 42 -7.11 -6.92 1.07
N PHE A 43 -6.07 -7.30 1.82
CA PHE A 43 -5.13 -6.31 2.36
C PHE A 43 -4.31 -5.62 1.28
N ALA A 44 -3.91 -6.33 0.22
CA ALA A 44 -3.22 -5.74 -0.92
C ALA A 44 -4.11 -4.69 -1.63
N LEU A 45 -5.39 -4.98 -1.83
CA LEU A 45 -6.34 -4.04 -2.43
C LEU A 45 -6.57 -2.81 -1.54
N ILE A 46 -6.66 -2.99 -0.22
CA ILE A 46 -6.75 -1.87 0.73
C ILE A 46 -5.48 -1.02 0.67
N ALA A 47 -4.29 -1.65 0.63
CA ALA A 47 -3.02 -0.95 0.51
C ALA A 47 -2.95 -0.11 -0.78
N LEU A 48 -3.36 -0.69 -1.91
CA LEU A 48 -3.44 -0.02 -3.20
C LEU A 48 -4.42 1.16 -3.18
N ALA A 49 -5.61 0.99 -2.61
CA ALA A 49 -6.59 2.05 -2.48
C ALA A 49 -6.09 3.20 -1.58
N ALA A 50 -5.40 2.86 -0.48
CA ALA A 50 -4.77 3.85 0.39
C ALA A 50 -3.62 4.58 -0.30
N LEU A 51 -2.81 3.88 -1.10
CA LEU A 51 -1.73 4.47 -1.88
C LEU A 51 -2.27 5.45 -2.93
N ALA A 52 -3.32 5.05 -3.66
CA ALA A 52 -3.98 5.93 -4.63
C ALA A 52 -4.49 7.22 -3.96
N ARG A 53 -5.19 7.10 -2.82
CA ARG A 53 -5.61 8.26 -2.03
C ARG A 53 -4.44 9.10 -1.52
N SER A 54 -3.32 8.47 -1.17
CA SER A 54 -2.11 9.19 -0.76
C SER A 54 -1.59 10.07 -1.89
N ILE A 55 -1.47 9.52 -3.10
CA ILE A 55 -1.05 10.26 -4.30
C ILE A 55 -1.97 11.47 -4.56
N GLU A 56 -3.27 11.29 -4.31
CA GLU A 56 -4.31 12.30 -4.50
C GLU A 56 -4.38 13.39 -3.41
N LEU A 57 -4.06 13.07 -2.16
CA LEU A 57 -4.39 13.94 -1.03
C LEU A 57 -3.20 14.31 -0.16
N ASP A 58 -2.18 13.46 -0.07
CA ASP A 58 -1.08 13.70 0.86
C ASP A 58 -0.10 14.76 0.33
N PRO A 59 0.30 15.75 1.15
CA PRO A 59 1.22 16.81 0.75
C PRO A 59 2.68 16.37 0.72
N VAL A 60 2.97 15.07 0.84
CA VAL A 60 4.33 14.49 0.86
C VAL A 60 4.91 14.31 -0.55
N TRP A 61 4.07 14.33 -1.58
CA TRP A 61 4.51 14.06 -2.95
C TRP A 61 5.09 15.29 -3.65
N PRO A 62 6.18 15.17 -4.43
CA PRO A 62 6.89 16.33 -5.01
C PRO A 62 6.05 17.28 -5.88
N TRP A 63 5.05 16.75 -6.57
CA TRP A 63 4.14 17.54 -7.41
C TRP A 63 3.08 18.31 -6.61
N ARG A 64 2.90 18.02 -5.31
CA ARG A 64 1.89 18.67 -4.47
C ARG A 64 2.37 20.06 -4.04
N PRO A 65 1.49 21.09 -4.05
CA PRO A 65 1.84 22.41 -3.53
C PRO A 65 2.22 22.39 -2.04
N GLY A 66 1.71 21.43 -1.27
CA GLY A 66 2.10 21.24 0.13
C GLY A 66 3.57 20.86 0.29
N PHE A 67 4.07 19.96 -0.57
CA PHE A 67 5.47 19.54 -0.56
C PHE A 67 6.40 20.68 -0.93
N ARG A 68 6.08 21.40 -2.02
CA ARG A 68 6.88 22.55 -2.47
C ARG A 68 7.00 23.61 -1.38
N ARG A 69 5.89 23.97 -0.73
CA ARG A 69 5.89 24.91 0.41
C ARG A 69 6.71 24.40 1.59
N ALA A 70 6.64 23.11 1.91
CA ALA A 70 7.44 22.51 2.98
C ALA A 70 8.94 22.55 2.65
N LEU A 71 9.30 22.23 1.40
CA LEU A 71 10.66 22.27 0.88
C LEU A 71 11.21 23.70 0.86
N ASP A 72 10.43 24.67 0.38
CA ASP A 72 10.82 26.09 0.34
C ASP A 72 11.07 26.63 1.76
N ARG A 73 10.23 26.28 2.73
CA ARG A 73 10.47 26.58 4.16
C ARG A 73 11.74 25.92 4.68
N LEU A 74 11.97 24.64 4.36
CA LEU A 74 13.15 23.91 4.80
C LEU A 74 14.44 24.54 4.25
N LEU A 75 14.41 24.93 2.97
CA LEU A 75 15.52 25.57 2.28
C LEU A 75 15.67 27.06 2.62
N ARG A 76 14.80 27.60 3.50
CA ARG A 76 14.70 29.04 3.81
C ARG A 76 14.58 29.92 2.56
N ARG A 77 14.01 29.35 1.50
CA ARG A 77 13.64 30.05 0.27
C ARG A 77 12.23 30.58 0.47
N THR A 78 12.09 31.56 1.33
CA THR A 78 10.96 32.49 1.19
C THR A 78 11.32 33.52 0.11
N PRO A 79 10.35 34.15 -0.58
CA PRO A 79 10.62 35.48 -1.13
C PRO A 79 11.15 36.41 -0.04
#